data_AF-A0A8I1UMZ0-F1
#
_entry.id   AF-A0A8I1UMZ0-F1
#
_cell.length_a   1.000
_cell.length_b   1.000
_cell.length_c   1.000
_cell.angle_alpha   90.00
_cell.angle_beta   90.00
_cell.angle_gamma   90.00
#
_symmetry.space_group_name_H-M   'P 1'
#
loop_
_entity.id
_entity.type
_entity.pdbx_description
1 polymer ?
#
loop_
_entity_poly.entity_id
_entity_poly.type
_entity_poly.pdbx_seq_one_letter_code
_entity_poly.pdbx_strand_id
1 'polypeptide(L)'
;MNEPCPKTIALSARLDDELAPHERARLDAHVAGCPVCAAMLADLGRLSSHLRNLPEETLGYDLAEVLRARLEGAPAPRATRRRVPRRFGWLPLGAGAAASLALGSALGLAATGGAGVAAAPQVAVMSVFAPVAPGGLCVEPRTCPWQRPAFRGSSR
;
A
#
# COMPACT_ATOMS: atom_id res chain seq x y z
N MET A 1 -6.39 29.00 25.88
CA MET A 1 -6.44 27.52 25.80
C MET A 1 -5.33 27.09 24.87
N ASN A 2 -4.19 26.67 25.42
CA ASN A 2 -3.06 26.15 24.64
C ASN A 2 -3.20 24.63 24.53
N GLU A 3 -4.17 24.15 23.75
CA GLU A 3 -4.16 22.76 23.32
C GLU A 3 -3.03 22.56 22.30
N PRO A 4 -2.34 21.40 22.33
CA PRO A 4 -1.29 21.11 21.37
C PRO A 4 -1.84 21.15 19.96
N CYS A 5 -1.04 21.63 19.01
CA CYS A 5 -1.43 21.67 17.60
C CYS A 5 -1.79 20.26 17.11
N PRO A 6 -2.85 20.12 16.29
CA PRO A 6 -3.23 18.85 15.70
C PRO A 6 -2.13 18.34 14.77
N LYS A 7 -2.09 17.01 14.61
CA LYS A 7 -1.20 16.37 13.63
C LYS A 7 -1.62 16.75 12.22
N THR A 8 -0.65 16.86 11.30
CA THR A 8 -0.89 17.17 9.87
C THR A 8 -1.93 16.25 9.22
N ILE A 9 -2.00 14.98 9.64
CA ILE A 9 -2.99 14.01 9.14
C ILE A 9 -4.45 14.49 9.35
N ALA A 10 -4.73 15.20 10.44
CA ALA A 10 -6.08 15.72 10.69
C ALA A 10 -6.44 16.89 9.76
N LEU A 11 -5.46 17.72 9.39
CA LEU A 11 -5.65 18.79 8.40
C LEU A 11 -5.86 18.21 6.99
N SER A 12 -5.14 17.15 6.63
CA SER A 12 -5.37 16.42 5.37
C SER A 12 -6.76 15.79 5.34
N ALA A 13 -7.11 15.01 6.38
CA ALA A 13 -8.42 14.38 6.49
C ALA A 13 -9.57 15.40 6.43
N ARG A 14 -9.37 16.62 6.94
CA ARG A 14 -10.34 17.70 6.75
C ARG A 14 -10.50 18.08 5.28
N LEU A 15 -9.39 18.25 4.55
CA LEU A 15 -9.35 18.63 3.14
C LEU A 15 -9.97 17.54 2.23
N ASP A 16 -9.80 16.28 2.62
CA ASP A 16 -10.27 15.09 1.88
C ASP A 16 -11.72 14.68 2.25
N ASP A 17 -12.40 15.46 3.10
CA ASP A 17 -13.76 15.20 3.60
C ASP A 17 -13.91 13.93 4.48
N GLU A 18 -12.83 13.50 5.14
CA GLU A 18 -12.76 12.23 5.88
C GLU A 18 -13.00 12.35 7.41
N LEU A 19 -13.18 13.57 7.92
CA LEU A 19 -13.46 13.78 9.35
C LEU A 19 -14.94 13.65 9.69
N ALA A 20 -15.26 13.07 10.84
CA ALA A 20 -16.61 13.12 11.36
C ALA A 20 -17.02 14.58 11.66
N PRO A 21 -18.32 14.94 11.60
CA PRO A 21 -18.77 16.33 11.75
C PRO A 21 -18.29 17.01 13.03
N HIS A 22 -18.24 16.27 14.14
CA HIS A 22 -17.79 16.78 15.43
C HIS A 22 -16.28 17.06 15.49
N GLU A 23 -15.46 16.24 14.82
CA GLU A 23 -14.00 16.40 14.75
C GLU A 23 -13.64 17.59 13.86
N ARG A 24 -14.35 17.71 12.73
CA ARG A 24 -14.23 18.87 11.84
C ARG A 24 -14.52 20.17 12.59
N ALA A 25 -15.64 20.26 13.31
CA ALA A 25 -16.00 21.46 14.05
C ALA A 25 -14.93 21.86 15.09
N ARG A 26 -14.35 20.89 15.82
CA ARG A 26 -13.26 21.13 16.76
C ARG A 26 -11.99 21.62 16.07
N LEU A 27 -11.61 20.98 14.96
CA LEU A 27 -10.44 21.36 14.19
C LEU A 27 -10.59 22.75 13.58
N ASP A 28 -11.79 23.10 13.09
CA ASP A 28 -12.09 24.41 12.52
C ASP A 28 -12.02 25.52 13.58
N ALA A 29 -12.54 25.26 14.78
CA ALA A 29 -12.38 26.17 15.92
C ALA A 29 -10.91 26.37 16.30
N HIS A 30 -10.08 25.31 16.26
CA HIS A 30 -8.64 25.42 16.50
C HIS A 30 -7.94 26.23 15.40
N VAL A 31 -8.23 25.94 14.13
CA VAL A 31 -7.64 26.65 12.99
C VAL A 31 -7.98 28.14 13.00
N ALA A 32 -9.18 28.51 13.46
CA ALA A 32 -9.56 29.92 13.64
C ALA A 32 -8.70 30.65 14.69
N GLY A 33 -8.15 29.94 15.68
CA GLY A 33 -7.31 30.50 16.74
C GLY A 33 -5.80 30.28 16.58
N CYS A 34 -5.37 29.45 15.63
CA CYS A 34 -3.97 29.04 15.47
C CYS A 34 -3.43 29.41 14.06
N PRO A 35 -2.60 30.47 13.93
CA PRO A 35 -2.14 30.93 12.62
C PRO A 35 -1.24 29.90 11.92
N VAL A 36 -0.53 29.07 12.66
CA VAL A 36 0.33 28.00 12.11
C VAL A 36 -0.51 26.93 11.41
N CYS A 37 -1.59 26.48 12.05
CA CYS A 37 -2.48 25.48 11.45
C CYS A 37 -3.29 26.06 10.29
N ALA A 38 -3.66 27.34 10.37
CA ALA A 38 -4.31 28.05 9.26
C ALA A 38 -3.41 28.15 8.03
N ALA A 39 -2.13 28.53 8.21
CA ALA A 39 -1.16 28.58 7.12
C ALA A 39 -0.93 27.19 6.49
N MET A 40 -0.71 26.17 7.32
CA MET A 40 -0.50 24.79 6.84
C MET A 40 -1.71 24.26 6.05
N LEU A 41 -2.94 24.55 6.51
CA LEU A 41 -4.14 24.15 5.78
C LEU A 41 -4.25 24.88 4.43
N ALA A 42 -3.91 26.16 4.37
CA ALA A 42 -3.91 26.93 3.13
C ALA A 42 -2.87 26.39 2.12
N ASP A 43 -1.69 25.99 2.60
CA ASP A 43 -0.64 25.38 1.77
C ASP A 43 -1.07 24.02 1.19
N LEU A 44 -1.67 23.15 2.03
CA LEU A 44 -2.25 21.88 1.58
C LEU A 44 -3.36 22.10 0.55
N GLY A 45 -4.24 23.07 0.78
CA GLY A 45 -5.30 23.45 -0.16
C GLY A 45 -4.75 23.92 -1.50
N ARG A 46 -3.69 24.73 -1.50
CA ARG A 46 -3.02 25.20 -2.73
C ARG A 46 -2.40 24.03 -3.50
N LEU A 47 -1.69 23.14 -2.82
CA LEU A 47 -1.11 21.95 -3.45
C LEU A 47 -2.20 21.07 -4.08
N SER A 48 -3.29 20.80 -3.35
CA SER A 48 -4.42 20.03 -3.85
C SER A 48 -5.08 20.69 -5.07
N SER A 49 -5.19 22.03 -5.09
CA SER A 49 -5.69 22.75 -6.26
C SER A 49 -4.76 22.61 -7.48
N HIS A 50 -3.44 22.70 -7.29
CA HIS A 50 -2.48 22.52 -8.39
C HIS A 50 -2.57 21.10 -8.95
N LEU A 51 -2.64 20.10 -8.08
CA LEU A 51 -2.78 18.69 -8.47
C LEU A 51 -4.05 18.44 -9.30
N ARG A 52 -5.17 19.05 -8.92
CA ARG A 52 -6.43 18.95 -9.68
C ARG A 52 -6.39 19.67 -11.03
N ASN A 53 -5.50 20.65 -11.18
CA ASN A 53 -5.35 21.42 -12.41
C ASN A 53 -4.28 20.85 -13.36
N LEU A 54 -3.69 19.69 -13.05
CA LEU A 54 -2.81 19.02 -14.01
C LEU A 54 -3.59 18.64 -15.27
N PRO A 55 -2.94 18.68 -16.45
CA PRO A 55 -3.57 18.20 -17.67
C PRO A 55 -4.00 16.74 -17.49
N GLU A 56 -5.24 16.45 -17.89
CA GLU A 56 -5.75 15.09 -17.87
C GLU A 56 -5.06 14.29 -18.97
N GLU A 57 -4.38 13.21 -18.59
CA GLU A 57 -3.77 12.30 -19.55
C GLU A 57 -4.87 11.46 -20.19
N THR A 58 -5.16 11.73 -21.46
CA THR A 58 -6.13 10.92 -22.20
C THR A 58 -5.51 9.57 -22.54
N LEU A 59 -6.06 8.49 -22.00
CA LEU A 59 -5.74 7.15 -22.45
C LEU A 59 -6.17 7.04 -23.92
N GLY A 60 -5.27 6.54 -24.80
CA GLY A 60 -5.56 6.32 -26.22
C GLY A 60 -6.60 5.22 -26.52
N TYR A 61 -7.35 4.80 -25.49
CA TYR A 61 -8.39 3.77 -25.54
C TYR A 61 -9.38 3.99 -24.38
N ASP A 62 -10.61 3.49 -24.54
CA ASP A 62 -11.64 3.57 -23.50
C ASP A 62 -11.37 2.54 -22.39
N LEU A 63 -10.74 2.99 -21.31
CA LEU A 63 -10.49 2.16 -20.13
C LEU A 63 -11.79 1.74 -19.45
N ALA A 64 -12.86 2.55 -19.48
CA ALA A 64 -14.11 2.22 -18.83
C ALA A 64 -14.78 1.02 -19.51
N GLU A 65 -14.68 0.91 -20.83
CA GLU A 65 -15.13 -0.25 -21.58
C GLU A 65 -14.33 -1.51 -21.21
N VAL A 66 -13.00 -1.41 -21.18
CA VAL A 66 -12.11 -2.51 -20.78
C VAL A 66 -12.42 -2.97 -19.34
N LEU A 67 -12.66 -2.03 -18.43
CA LEU A 67 -13.00 -2.34 -17.04
C LEU A 67 -14.37 -3.01 -16.94
N ARG A 68 -15.40 -2.51 -17.64
CA ARG A 68 -16.73 -3.13 -17.66
C ARG A 68 -16.65 -4.56 -18.15
N ALA A 69 -15.98 -4.81 -19.27
CA ALA A 69 -15.80 -6.16 -19.80
C ALA A 69 -15.10 -7.09 -18.78
N ARG A 70 -14.13 -6.59 -18.02
CA ARG A 70 -13.47 -7.36 -16.95
C ARG A 70 -14.36 -7.61 -15.75
N LEU A 71 -15.13 -6.62 -15.32
CA LEU A 71 -16.02 -6.73 -14.16
C LEU A 71 -17.20 -7.66 -14.44
N GLU A 72 -17.78 -7.57 -15.63
CA GLU A 72 -18.87 -8.45 -16.08
C GLU A 72 -18.38 -9.88 -16.37
N GLY A 73 -17.16 -10.02 -16.90
CA GLY A 73 -16.52 -11.32 -17.14
C GLY A 73 -15.91 -11.97 -15.89
N ALA A 74 -15.75 -11.24 -14.79
CA ALA A 74 -15.20 -11.78 -13.56
C ALA A 74 -16.25 -12.71 -12.90
N PRO A 75 -15.92 -13.99 -12.65
CA PRO A 75 -16.82 -14.85 -11.90
C PRO A 75 -17.04 -14.21 -10.53
N ALA A 76 -18.30 -14.01 -10.15
CA ALA A 76 -18.67 -13.55 -8.81
C ALA A 76 -17.89 -14.39 -7.79
N PRO A 77 -17.29 -13.77 -6.75
CA PRO A 77 -16.57 -14.51 -5.72
C PRO A 77 -17.53 -15.53 -5.14
N ARG A 78 -17.35 -16.79 -5.53
CA ARG A 78 -18.13 -17.88 -4.97
C ARG A 78 -17.76 -17.89 -3.51
N ALA A 79 -18.70 -17.50 -2.64
CA ALA A 79 -18.58 -17.68 -1.21
C ALA A 79 -18.35 -19.18 -1.00
N THR A 80 -17.08 -19.57 -0.85
CA THR A 80 -16.72 -20.97 -0.64
C THR A 80 -17.14 -21.26 0.79
N ARG A 81 -18.41 -21.65 0.97
CA ARG A 81 -18.82 -22.27 2.22
C ARG A 81 -18.01 -23.56 2.30
N ARG A 82 -16.90 -23.51 3.03
CA ARG A 82 -15.95 -24.61 3.19
C ARG A 82 -16.72 -25.76 3.83
N ARG A 83 -17.28 -26.65 3.00
CA ARG A 83 -18.01 -27.82 3.46
C ARG A 83 -16.98 -28.75 4.09
N VAL A 84 -16.90 -28.74 5.42
CA VAL A 84 -16.10 -29.71 6.16
C VAL A 84 -16.70 -31.08 5.84
N PRO A 85 -15.92 -32.04 5.32
CA PRO A 85 -16.46 -33.33 4.94
C PRO A 85 -17.01 -34.04 6.18
N ARG A 86 -18.24 -34.58 6.07
CA ARG A 86 -19.00 -35.20 7.19
C ARG A 86 -18.20 -36.22 8.01
N ARG A 87 -17.20 -36.88 7.38
CA ARG A 87 -16.24 -37.79 8.02
C ARG A 87 -15.31 -37.15 9.05
N PHE A 88 -15.34 -35.83 9.23
CA PHE A 88 -14.63 -35.13 10.31
C PHE A 88 -15.59 -34.48 11.32
N GLY A 89 -16.91 -34.69 11.18
CA GLY A 89 -17.92 -34.15 12.11
C GLY A 89 -17.87 -34.75 13.52
N TRP A 90 -17.28 -35.94 13.66
CA TRP A 90 -16.97 -36.61 14.94
C TRP A 90 -15.63 -36.21 15.58
N LEU A 91 -14.77 -35.44 14.90
CA LEU A 91 -13.54 -34.96 15.54
C LEU A 91 -13.88 -33.78 16.45
N PRO A 92 -13.42 -33.77 17.72
CA PRO A 92 -13.62 -32.63 18.60
C PRO A 92 -12.93 -31.41 17.98
N LEU A 93 -13.59 -30.24 18.05
CA LEU A 93 -13.14 -28.99 17.43
C LEU A 93 -11.69 -28.58 17.77
N GLY A 94 -11.10 -29.14 18.84
CA GLY A 94 -9.71 -28.89 19.26
C GLY A 94 -8.65 -29.89 18.77
N ALA A 95 -9.03 -31.04 18.19
CA ALA A 95 -8.06 -32.08 17.81
C ALA A 95 -7.06 -31.60 16.76
N GLY A 96 -7.52 -30.80 15.78
CA GLY A 96 -6.65 -30.22 14.76
C GLY A 96 -5.64 -29.23 15.33
N ALA A 97 -6.04 -28.41 16.31
CA ALA A 97 -5.15 -27.43 16.94
C ALA A 97 -4.05 -28.10 17.77
N ALA A 98 -4.41 -29.12 18.57
CA ALA A 98 -3.45 -29.86 19.38
C ALA A 98 -2.44 -30.63 18.51
N ALA A 99 -2.90 -31.30 17.44
CA ALA A 99 -2.04 -32.00 16.51
C ALA A 99 -1.06 -31.05 15.78
N SER A 100 -1.54 -29.86 15.39
CA SER A 100 -0.71 -28.85 14.72
C SER A 100 0.37 -28.30 15.64
N LEU A 101 0.03 -28.02 16.92
CA LEU A 101 0.99 -27.55 17.91
C LEU A 101 2.03 -28.62 18.26
N ALA A 102 1.62 -29.88 18.43
CA ALA A 102 2.53 -30.99 18.71
C ALA A 102 3.48 -31.28 17.55
N LEU A 103 2.98 -31.27 16.31
CA LEU A 103 3.82 -31.48 15.13
C LEU A 103 4.77 -30.30 14.90
N GLY A 104 4.28 -29.07 15.06
CA GLY A 104 5.09 -27.86 14.94
C GLY A 104 6.19 -27.78 16.00
N SER A 105 5.90 -28.13 17.25
CA SER A 105 6.91 -28.15 18.32
C SER A 105 7.96 -29.23 18.09
N ALA A 106 7.55 -30.45 17.70
CA ALA A 106 8.47 -31.54 17.41
C ALA A 106 9.40 -31.22 16.22
N LEU A 107 8.87 -30.67 15.13
CA LEU A 107 9.66 -30.24 13.97
C LEU A 107 10.57 -29.05 14.31
N GLY A 108 10.08 -28.09 15.10
CA GLY A 108 10.87 -26.94 15.56
C GLY A 108 12.07 -27.39 16.39
N LEU A 109 11.86 -28.24 17.39
CA LEU A 109 12.91 -28.81 18.23
C LEU A 109 13.92 -29.62 17.42
N ALA A 110 13.46 -30.43 16.46
CA ALA A 110 14.33 -31.19 15.57
C ALA A 110 15.17 -30.27 14.66
N ALA A 111 14.60 -29.18 14.16
CA ALA A 111 15.29 -28.24 13.28
C ALA A 111 16.30 -27.35 14.03
N THR A 112 15.98 -26.93 15.27
CA THR A 112 16.87 -26.08 16.08
C THR A 112 17.91 -26.87 16.89
N GLY A 113 17.69 -28.16 17.09
CA GLY A 113 18.60 -29.03 17.84
C GLY A 113 19.90 -29.41 17.12
N GLY A 114 20.08 -29.01 15.86
CA GLY A 114 21.23 -29.44 15.04
C GLY A 114 21.99 -28.35 14.27
N ALA A 115 21.53 -27.10 14.25
CA ALA A 115 22.23 -26.03 13.55
C ALA A 115 21.97 -24.69 14.24
N GLY A 116 23.05 -24.03 14.64
CA GLY A 116 23.01 -22.62 15.02
C GLY A 116 22.29 -21.81 13.93
N VAL A 117 21.57 -20.79 14.37
CA VAL A 117 20.89 -19.81 13.53
C VAL A 117 21.88 -19.13 12.56
N ALA A 118 22.16 -19.78 11.44
CA ALA A 118 22.65 -19.13 10.25
C ALA A 118 21.47 -18.40 9.62
N ALA A 119 21.11 -17.26 10.22
CA ALA A 119 20.29 -16.27 9.56
C ALA A 119 21.09 -15.72 8.36
N ALA A 120 20.90 -16.31 7.18
CA ALA A 120 21.31 -15.72 5.91
C ALA A 120 20.09 -15.08 5.21
N PRO A 121 20.30 -13.99 4.45
CA PRO A 121 19.44 -12.81 4.51
C PRO A 121 18.31 -12.84 3.47
N GLN A 122 17.10 -12.47 3.90
CA GLN A 122 15.94 -12.23 3.02
C GLN A 122 15.93 -10.77 2.51
N VAL A 123 17.05 -10.25 2.00
CA VAL A 123 17.11 -8.85 1.51
C VAL A 123 17.04 -8.77 -0.02
N ALA A 124 17.18 -9.88 -0.74
CA ALA A 124 17.18 -9.89 -2.21
C ALA A 124 15.80 -9.61 -2.84
N VAL A 125 14.70 -9.79 -2.09
CA VAL A 125 13.32 -9.69 -2.61
C VAL A 125 12.83 -8.22 -2.72
N MET A 126 13.51 -7.27 -2.09
CA MET A 126 13.14 -5.84 -2.21
C MET A 126 13.73 -5.15 -3.46
N SER A 127 14.47 -5.87 -4.31
CA SER A 127 15.01 -5.32 -5.56
C SER A 127 13.93 -5.02 -6.62
N VAL A 128 12.75 -5.62 -6.51
CA VAL A 128 11.56 -5.26 -7.32
C VAL A 128 11.02 -3.88 -6.94
N PHE A 129 11.28 -3.43 -5.71
CA PHE A 129 11.00 -2.08 -5.23
C PHE A 129 12.27 -1.24 -5.20
N ALA A 130 13.07 -1.30 -6.27
CA ALA A 130 14.08 -0.29 -6.49
C ALA A 130 13.43 1.10 -6.34
N PRO A 131 14.05 2.07 -5.65
CA PRO A 131 13.45 3.35 -5.28
C PRO A 131 13.06 4.25 -6.46
N VAL A 132 13.29 3.79 -7.70
CA VAL A 132 12.84 4.45 -8.92
C VAL A 132 11.57 3.75 -9.39
N ALA A 133 10.43 4.27 -8.97
CA ALA A 133 9.15 3.95 -9.61
C ALA A 133 9.22 4.26 -11.12
N PRO A 134 8.48 3.53 -11.99
CA PRO A 134 8.31 3.96 -13.37
C PRO A 134 7.70 5.37 -13.37
N GLY A 135 8.51 6.39 -13.67
CA GLY A 135 8.15 7.82 -13.55
C GLY A 135 9.02 8.65 -12.58
N GLY A 136 9.98 8.04 -11.88
CA GLY A 136 10.94 8.79 -11.05
C GLY A 136 11.89 9.64 -11.89
N LEU A 137 12.08 10.90 -11.50
CA LEU A 137 13.08 11.80 -12.11
C LEU A 137 14.49 11.33 -11.71
N CYS A 138 15.30 10.93 -12.69
CA CYS A 138 16.73 10.70 -12.49
C CYS A 138 17.40 12.06 -12.15
N VAL A 139 18.09 12.13 -11.00
CA VAL A 139 18.84 13.33 -10.60
C VAL A 139 20.02 13.59 -11.54
N GLU A 140 20.59 12.53 -12.14
CA GLU A 140 21.73 12.61 -13.06
C GLU A 140 21.54 11.60 -14.23
N PRO A 141 21.88 11.95 -15.49
CA PRO A 141 21.67 11.07 -16.64
C PRO A 141 22.39 9.71 -16.55
N ARG A 142 23.52 9.65 -15.83
CA ARG A 142 24.36 8.44 -15.71
C ARG A 142 23.82 7.41 -14.71
N THR A 143 22.84 7.75 -13.88
CA THR A 143 22.24 6.83 -12.90
C THR A 143 21.03 6.08 -13.45
N CYS A 144 20.62 6.38 -14.68
CA CYS A 144 19.48 5.75 -15.33
C CYS A 144 19.93 4.43 -16.03
N PRO A 145 19.50 3.23 -15.58
CA PRO A 145 20.02 1.94 -16.07
C PRO A 145 19.63 1.62 -17.52
N TRP A 146 18.75 2.41 -18.13
CA TRP A 146 18.19 2.19 -19.48
C TRP A 146 19.00 2.86 -20.59
N GLN A 147 19.94 3.76 -20.25
CA GLN A 147 20.84 4.36 -21.25
C GLN A 147 22.10 3.51 -21.43
N ARG A 148 21.97 2.36 -22.12
CA ARG A 148 23.13 1.74 -22.80
C ARG A 148 23.18 2.32 -24.22
N PRO A 149 24.21 3.09 -24.63
CA PRO A 149 24.41 3.38 -26.04
C PRO A 149 24.98 2.11 -26.70
N ALA A 150 24.10 1.25 -27.20
CA ALA A 150 24.44 0.21 -28.14
C ALA A 150 23.83 0.54 -29.50
N PHE A 151 24.35 1.57 -30.17
CA PHE A 151 24.24 1.70 -31.62
C PHE A 151 25.58 2.16 -32.18
N ARG A 152 26.48 1.18 -32.38
CA ARG A 152 27.63 1.34 -33.27
C ARG A 152 27.12 1.07 -34.68
N GLY A 153 26.50 2.06 -35.29
CA GLY A 153 26.10 2.03 -36.70
C GLY A 153 27.28 2.44 -37.57
N SER A 154 27.94 1.47 -38.20
CA SER A 154 28.93 1.72 -39.26
C SER A 154 28.21 1.72 -40.62
N SER A 155 28.39 2.77 -41.43
CA SER A 155 28.24 2.74 -42.89
C SER A 155 28.80 4.06 -43.41
N ARG A 156 30.00 4.01 -44.01
CA ARG A 156 30.26 4.18 -45.46
C ARG A 156 30.04 5.59 -45.96
#